data_AF-A0A9E2XI33-F1
#
_entry.id   AF-A0A9E2XI33-F1
#
_cell.length_a   1.000
_cell.length_b   1.000
_cell.length_c   1.000
_cell.angle_alpha   90.00
_cell.angle_beta   90.00
_cell.angle_gamma   90.00
#
_symmetry.space_group_name_H-M   'P 1'
#
loop_
_entity.id
_entity.type
_entity.pdbx_description
1 polymer ?
#
loop_
_entity_poly.entity_id
_entity_poly.type
_entity_poly.pdbx_seq_one_letter_code
_entity_poly.pdbx_strand_id
1 'polypeptide(L)'
;MQVKHVLSMLLLAATPALGEQPTVNAIAVEGTEFVVTLNDGRSLRSKDLVGAVLDVRFEGRPAKVRIAQIELDPGDKSGTVWLHTLEQRQADGSWANLCTPGPDKRQQGFPLMVDGSLELTCSSGALGKCVRFGYRPWADGPGGQSLAPQHAACVHMVRGDYGGDGQPWTRDGVLIDIFDPKGIQTADDGTDLAFEAGWTTQGAVCVHHVRVKENTTLAALEERYPQLRGRTGAICTADFARGLGAIVLNRSRD
;
A
#
# COMPACT_ATOMS: atom_id res chain seq x y z
N MET A 1 -82.40 28.87 -25.25
CA MET A 1 -81.53 28.52 -24.11
C MET A 1 -80.22 27.99 -24.68
N GLN A 2 -79.16 28.82 -24.70
CA GLN A 2 -77.83 28.41 -25.18
C GLN A 2 -76.91 28.17 -23.98
N VAL A 3 -76.34 26.98 -23.92
CA VAL A 3 -75.34 26.56 -22.93
C VAL A 3 -73.97 27.07 -23.39
N LYS A 4 -73.34 27.93 -22.59
CA LYS A 4 -71.93 28.33 -22.78
C LYS A 4 -71.04 27.30 -22.08
N HIS A 5 -70.23 26.58 -22.84
CA HIS A 5 -69.18 25.71 -22.31
C HIS A 5 -67.93 26.55 -21.98
N VAL A 6 -67.54 26.52 -20.71
CA VAL A 6 -66.27 27.07 -20.22
C VAL A 6 -65.20 25.99 -20.43
N LEU A 7 -64.26 26.26 -21.34
CA LEU A 7 -63.10 25.40 -21.57
C LEU A 7 -62.06 25.68 -20.47
N SER A 8 -61.96 24.77 -19.50
CA SER A 8 -60.96 24.83 -18.44
C SER A 8 -59.63 24.29 -18.99
N MET A 9 -58.64 25.16 -19.16
CA MET A 9 -57.31 24.83 -19.67
C MET A 9 -56.45 24.35 -18.49
N LEU A 10 -56.24 23.04 -18.39
CA LEU A 10 -55.31 22.45 -17.41
C LEU A 10 -53.87 22.68 -17.91
N LEU A 11 -53.13 23.60 -17.27
CA LEU A 11 -51.66 23.62 -17.40
C LEU A 11 -51.11 22.46 -16.56
N LEU A 12 -50.68 21.37 -17.22
CA LEU A 12 -49.75 20.44 -16.59
C LEU A 12 -48.38 21.13 -16.50
N ALA A 13 -47.98 21.53 -15.30
CA ALA A 13 -46.60 21.83 -15.00
C ALA A 13 -45.80 20.53 -15.15
N ALA A 14 -44.97 20.43 -16.19
CA ALA A 14 -44.01 19.35 -16.31
C ALA A 14 -43.03 19.47 -15.14
N THR A 15 -43.09 18.53 -14.21
CA THR A 15 -42.03 18.35 -13.21
C THR A 15 -40.73 18.06 -13.96
N PRO A 16 -39.62 18.78 -13.71
CA PRO A 16 -38.35 18.40 -14.29
C PRO A 16 -38.05 16.97 -13.85
N ALA A 17 -37.81 16.09 -14.82
CA ALA A 17 -37.32 14.75 -14.55
C ALA A 17 -36.06 14.91 -13.68
N LEU A 18 -36.06 14.30 -12.49
CA LEU A 18 -34.83 14.06 -11.74
C LEU A 18 -33.91 13.29 -12.70
N GLY A 19 -32.92 13.99 -13.26
CA GLY A 19 -31.94 13.38 -14.14
C GLY A 19 -31.31 12.19 -13.43
N GLU A 20 -31.25 11.06 -14.12
CA GLU A 20 -30.66 9.82 -13.60
C GLU A 20 -29.25 10.12 -13.08
N GLN A 21 -28.98 9.77 -11.81
CA GLN A 21 -27.68 10.05 -11.24
C GLN A 21 -26.62 9.24 -11.99
N PRO A 22 -25.51 9.87 -12.42
CA PRO A 22 -24.45 9.18 -13.12
C PRO A 22 -23.92 8.00 -12.30
N THR A 23 -23.81 6.84 -12.94
CA THR A 23 -23.39 5.60 -12.30
C THR A 23 -21.92 5.33 -12.58
N VAL A 24 -21.28 4.56 -11.69
CA VAL A 24 -19.88 4.15 -11.85
C VAL A 24 -19.78 3.16 -13.01
N ASN A 25 -18.97 3.50 -14.01
CA ASN A 25 -18.66 2.65 -15.15
C ASN A 25 -17.36 1.85 -14.91
N ALA A 26 -16.33 2.49 -14.38
CA ALA A 26 -15.05 1.85 -14.08
C ALA A 26 -14.36 2.47 -12.87
N ILE A 27 -13.57 1.67 -12.16
CA ILE A 27 -12.66 2.10 -11.09
C ILE A 27 -11.26 1.64 -11.46
N ALA A 28 -10.31 2.56 -11.50
CA ALA A 28 -8.90 2.32 -11.70
C ALA A 28 -8.10 2.93 -10.54
N VAL A 29 -6.82 2.57 -10.48
CA VAL A 29 -5.85 3.17 -9.56
C VAL A 29 -4.70 3.74 -10.37
N GLU A 30 -4.42 5.02 -10.15
CA GLU A 30 -3.25 5.69 -10.71
C GLU A 30 -2.38 6.20 -9.57
N GLY A 31 -1.17 5.65 -9.45
CA GLY A 31 -0.32 5.90 -8.29
C GLY A 31 -1.01 5.42 -7.01
N THR A 32 -1.35 6.36 -6.13
CA THR A 32 -2.12 6.10 -4.91
C THR A 32 -3.52 6.70 -4.95
N GLU A 33 -4.03 7.08 -6.11
CA GLU A 33 -5.38 7.63 -6.28
C GLU A 33 -6.36 6.61 -6.84
N PHE A 34 -7.60 6.64 -6.36
CA PHE A 34 -8.73 6.15 -7.15
C PHE A 34 -9.00 7.08 -8.33
N VAL A 35 -9.29 6.49 -9.48
CA VAL A 35 -9.81 7.15 -10.67
C VAL A 35 -11.10 6.46 -11.06
N VAL A 36 -12.23 7.14 -10.88
CA VAL A 36 -13.57 6.61 -11.14
C VAL A 36 -14.10 7.24 -12.41
N THR A 37 -14.40 6.42 -13.41
CA THR A 37 -15.05 6.87 -14.64
C THR A 37 -16.55 6.62 -14.52
N LEU A 38 -17.35 7.65 -14.76
CA LEU A 38 -18.80 7.58 -14.75
C LEU A 38 -19.34 7.26 -16.16
N ASN A 39 -20.58 6.76 -16.23
CA ASN A 39 -21.24 6.44 -17.50
C ASN A 39 -21.49 7.66 -18.41
N ASP A 40 -21.50 8.87 -17.85
CA ASP A 40 -21.59 10.15 -18.56
C ASP A 40 -20.24 10.65 -19.12
N GLY A 41 -19.15 9.88 -18.91
CA GLY A 41 -17.80 10.21 -19.38
C GLY A 41 -16.99 11.07 -18.42
N ARG A 42 -17.55 11.57 -17.31
CA ARG A 42 -16.77 12.29 -16.30
C ARG A 42 -15.83 11.35 -15.57
N SER A 43 -14.67 11.88 -15.17
CA SER A 43 -13.69 11.19 -14.33
C SER A 43 -13.58 11.91 -12.99
N LEU A 44 -13.75 11.17 -11.90
CA LEU A 44 -13.57 11.62 -10.53
C LEU A 44 -12.26 11.05 -9.98
N ARG A 45 -11.45 11.88 -9.33
CA ARG A 45 -10.24 11.43 -8.61
C ARG A 45 -10.48 11.40 -7.12
N SER A 46 -9.51 10.90 -6.37
CA SER A 46 -9.62 10.69 -4.92
C SER A 46 -10.20 11.88 -4.15
N LYS A 47 -9.78 13.11 -4.47
CA LYS A 47 -10.32 14.33 -3.84
C LYS A 47 -11.82 14.53 -4.07
N ASP A 48 -12.32 14.17 -5.24
CA ASP A 48 -13.73 14.29 -5.60
C ASP A 48 -14.58 13.18 -4.93
N LEU A 49 -13.93 12.16 -4.36
CA LEU A 49 -14.54 11.00 -3.73
C LEU A 49 -14.61 11.11 -2.19
N VAL A 50 -14.27 12.26 -1.61
CA VAL A 50 -14.48 12.50 -0.17
C VAL A 50 -15.98 12.36 0.17
N GLY A 51 -16.28 11.53 1.15
CA GLY A 51 -17.64 11.14 1.55
C GLY A 51 -18.17 9.89 0.84
N ALA A 52 -17.50 9.40 -0.22
CA ALA A 52 -17.91 8.18 -0.90
C ALA A 52 -17.75 6.95 0.01
N VAL A 53 -18.65 5.98 -0.15
CA VAL A 53 -18.61 4.69 0.55
C VAL A 53 -18.34 3.59 -0.46
N LEU A 54 -17.24 2.88 -0.27
CA LEU A 54 -16.80 1.74 -1.05
C LEU A 54 -17.36 0.45 -0.44
N ASP A 55 -17.91 -0.40 -1.29
CA ASP A 55 -18.21 -1.78 -0.96
C ASP A 55 -16.99 -2.65 -1.28
N VAL A 56 -16.31 -3.13 -0.24
CA VAL A 56 -15.07 -3.90 -0.35
C VAL A 56 -15.23 -5.27 0.29
N ARG A 57 -14.32 -6.19 0.00
CA ARG A 57 -14.24 -7.49 0.67
C ARG A 57 -12.87 -7.66 1.32
N PHE A 58 -12.84 -7.81 2.64
CA PHE A 58 -11.64 -8.17 3.38
C PHE A 58 -11.71 -9.65 3.73
N GLU A 59 -10.77 -10.46 3.27
CA GLU A 59 -10.77 -11.93 3.48
C GLU A 59 -12.11 -12.60 3.09
N GLY A 60 -12.69 -12.11 1.99
CA GLY A 60 -14.00 -12.56 1.50
C GLY A 60 -15.21 -12.01 2.25
N ARG A 61 -15.03 -11.32 3.39
CA ARG A 61 -16.11 -10.71 4.17
C ARG A 61 -16.44 -9.31 3.64
N PRO A 62 -17.72 -9.00 3.36
CA PRO A 62 -18.10 -7.67 2.89
C PRO A 62 -17.87 -6.62 3.99
N ALA A 63 -17.39 -5.46 3.60
CA ALA A 63 -17.25 -4.29 4.46
C ALA A 63 -17.58 -3.02 3.69
N LYS A 64 -17.99 -1.99 4.45
CA LYS A 64 -18.20 -0.63 3.92
C LYS A 64 -17.07 0.26 4.41
N VAL A 65 -16.38 0.91 3.48
CA VAL A 65 -15.27 1.82 3.75
C VAL A 65 -15.59 3.20 3.22
N ARG A 66 -15.60 4.21 4.08
CA ARG A 66 -15.78 5.62 3.71
C ARG A 66 -14.43 6.28 3.48
N ILE A 67 -14.32 7.06 2.42
CA ILE A 67 -13.21 8.01 2.22
C ILE A 67 -13.56 9.28 2.98
N ALA A 68 -12.99 9.48 4.16
CA ALA A 68 -13.33 10.59 5.04
C ALA A 68 -12.56 11.88 4.70
N GLN A 69 -11.31 11.75 4.27
CA GLN A 69 -10.43 12.86 3.95
C GLN A 69 -9.32 12.41 2.99
N ILE A 70 -8.82 13.33 2.18
CA ILE A 70 -7.67 13.16 1.30
C ILE A 70 -6.65 14.26 1.57
N GLU A 71 -5.37 13.91 1.64
CA GLU A 71 -4.26 14.85 1.66
C GLU A 71 -3.06 14.33 0.85
N LEU A 72 -2.15 15.22 0.45
CA LEU A 72 -0.82 14.77 0.00
C LEU A 72 -0.04 14.26 1.20
N ASP A 73 0.78 13.23 1.01
CA ASP A 73 1.74 12.80 2.04
C ASP A 73 2.76 13.92 2.25
N PRO A 74 2.80 14.57 3.43
CA PRO A 74 3.77 15.65 3.67
C PRO A 74 5.20 15.12 3.80
N GLY A 75 5.40 13.80 3.96
CA GLY A 75 6.71 13.17 3.86
C GLY A 75 7.17 12.95 2.42
N ASP A 76 6.28 13.02 1.43
CA ASP A 76 6.61 12.85 0.02
C ASP A 76 7.03 14.17 -0.64
N LYS A 77 8.33 14.38 -0.77
CA LYS A 77 8.90 15.56 -1.44
C LYS A 77 8.53 15.68 -2.93
N SER A 78 8.11 14.58 -3.58
CA SER A 78 7.69 14.61 -4.98
C SER A 78 6.24 15.09 -5.16
N GLY A 79 5.43 15.08 -4.10
CA GLY A 79 4.03 15.49 -4.13
C GLY A 79 3.11 14.60 -4.97
N THR A 80 3.43 13.30 -5.08
CA THR A 80 2.66 12.34 -5.91
C THR A 80 1.94 11.27 -5.10
N VAL A 81 2.26 11.13 -3.81
CA VAL A 81 1.60 10.19 -2.90
C VAL A 81 0.46 10.91 -2.19
N TRP A 82 -0.75 10.44 -2.44
CA TRP A 82 -1.97 10.80 -1.74
C TRP A 82 -2.25 9.82 -0.60
N LEU A 83 -2.70 10.37 0.53
CA LEU A 83 -3.14 9.66 1.72
C LEU A 83 -4.64 9.84 1.91
N HIS A 84 -5.33 8.73 2.17
CA HIS A 84 -6.76 8.64 2.41
C HIS A 84 -7.00 8.31 3.87
N THR A 85 -7.74 9.16 4.58
CA THR A 85 -8.37 8.75 5.83
C THR A 85 -9.53 7.84 5.47
N LEU A 86 -9.35 6.54 5.68
CA LEU A 86 -10.34 5.50 5.38
C LEU A 86 -11.01 5.07 6.68
N GLU A 87 -12.33 5.02 6.69
CA GLU A 87 -13.09 4.60 7.87
C GLU A 87 -13.95 3.39 7.55
N GLN A 88 -13.91 2.35 8.37
CA GLN A 88 -14.74 1.17 8.24
C GLN A 88 -16.01 1.31 9.08
N ARG A 89 -17.15 0.96 8.49
CA ARG A 89 -18.41 0.89 9.23
C ARG A 89 -18.40 -0.31 10.19
N GLN A 90 -18.62 -0.04 11.46
CA GLN A 90 -18.67 -1.02 12.53
C GLN A 90 -20.06 -1.66 12.64
N ALA A 91 -20.18 -2.74 13.42
CA ALA A 91 -21.43 -3.48 13.60
C ALA A 91 -22.55 -2.64 14.25
N ASP A 92 -22.20 -1.67 15.10
CA ASP A 92 -23.13 -0.71 15.71
C ASP A 92 -23.52 0.45 14.77
N GLY A 93 -22.99 0.45 13.54
CA GLY A 93 -23.23 1.47 12.53
C GLY A 93 -22.33 2.69 12.63
N SER A 94 -21.47 2.78 13.66
CA SER A 94 -20.45 3.83 13.77
C SER A 94 -19.35 3.69 12.72
N TRP A 95 -18.58 4.75 12.51
CA TRP A 95 -17.42 4.75 11.63
C TRP A 95 -16.16 4.84 12.49
N ALA A 96 -15.20 3.97 12.24
CA ALA A 96 -13.89 3.97 12.89
C ALA A 96 -12.78 3.95 11.85
N ASN A 97 -11.63 4.54 12.16
CA ASN A 97 -10.48 4.51 11.25
C ASN A 97 -10.10 3.07 10.92
N LEU A 98 -9.96 2.77 9.63
CA LEU A 98 -9.58 1.45 9.12
C LEU A 98 -8.12 1.12 9.47
N CYS A 99 -7.26 2.14 9.54
CA CYS A 99 -5.83 1.97 9.72
C CYS A 99 -5.39 2.23 11.16
N THR A 100 -4.53 1.36 11.67
CA THR A 100 -3.85 1.54 12.95
C THR A 100 -2.63 2.46 12.80
N PRO A 101 -2.29 3.24 13.84
CA PRO A 101 -1.19 4.19 13.77
C PRO A 101 0.17 3.49 13.66
N GLY A 102 1.02 4.00 12.76
CA GLY A 102 2.45 3.67 12.74
C GLY A 102 3.28 4.50 13.75
N PRO A 103 4.61 4.39 13.73
CA PRO A 103 5.51 5.20 14.57
C PRO A 103 5.37 6.73 14.34
N ASP A 104 5.01 7.14 13.13
CA ASP A 104 4.72 8.54 12.77
C ASP A 104 3.30 8.99 13.18
N LYS A 105 2.56 8.12 13.88
CA LYS A 105 1.18 8.30 14.36
C LYS A 105 0.14 8.47 13.26
N ARG A 106 0.52 8.31 11.99
CA ARG A 106 -0.40 8.39 10.84
C ARG A 106 -1.28 7.16 10.78
N GLN A 107 -2.55 7.39 10.42
CA GLN A 107 -3.61 6.39 10.33
C GLN A 107 -4.32 6.49 8.97
N GLN A 108 -3.59 6.92 7.95
CA GLN A 108 -4.09 6.97 6.58
C GLN A 108 -3.69 5.70 5.83
N GLY A 109 -4.44 5.39 4.78
CA GLY A 109 -4.10 4.39 3.78
C GLY A 109 -4.21 4.97 2.38
N PHE A 110 -4.17 4.11 1.37
CA PHE A 110 -4.43 4.46 -0.02
C PHE A 110 -4.70 3.21 -0.86
N PRO A 111 -5.39 3.34 -2.01
CA PRO A 111 -5.44 2.28 -3.00
C PRO A 111 -4.08 2.04 -3.64
N LEU A 112 -3.77 0.78 -3.93
CA LEU A 112 -2.53 0.38 -4.60
C LEU A 112 -2.80 -0.81 -5.52
N MET A 113 -2.24 -0.79 -6.73
CA MET A 113 -2.18 -2.00 -7.56
C MET A 113 -0.99 -2.87 -7.13
N VAL A 114 -1.26 -4.11 -6.75
CA VAL A 114 -0.27 -5.13 -6.41
C VAL A 114 -0.59 -6.39 -7.20
N ASP A 115 0.35 -6.85 -8.03
CA ASP A 115 0.19 -8.05 -8.87
C ASP A 115 -1.13 -8.08 -9.67
N GLY A 116 -1.52 -6.92 -10.20
CA GLY A 116 -2.75 -6.75 -11.00
C GLY A 116 -4.05 -6.68 -10.18
N SER A 117 -3.98 -6.73 -8.85
CA SER A 117 -5.13 -6.60 -7.95
C SER A 117 -5.12 -5.25 -7.23
N LEU A 118 -6.32 -4.69 -7.01
CA LEU A 118 -6.49 -3.47 -6.21
C LEU A 118 -6.50 -3.84 -4.73
N GLU A 119 -5.57 -3.27 -3.99
CA GLU A 119 -5.44 -3.40 -2.54
C GLU A 119 -5.71 -2.07 -1.85
N LEU A 120 -6.35 -2.10 -0.67
CA LEU A 120 -6.35 -0.97 0.26
C LEU A 120 -5.27 -1.21 1.29
N THR A 121 -4.22 -0.38 1.26
CA THR A 121 -3.10 -0.52 2.18
C THR A 121 -3.02 0.64 3.16
N CYS A 122 -2.68 0.35 4.42
CA CYS A 122 -2.38 1.36 5.42
C CYS A 122 -0.93 1.83 5.30
N SER A 123 -0.69 3.12 5.54
CA SER A 123 0.65 3.72 5.56
C SER A 123 1.58 3.11 6.62
N SER A 124 1.02 2.45 7.65
CA SER A 124 1.72 1.68 8.67
C SER A 124 2.06 0.24 8.25
N GLY A 125 1.39 -0.31 7.23
CA GLY A 125 1.62 -1.65 6.69
C GLY A 125 2.82 -1.71 5.74
N ALA A 126 3.30 -2.92 5.43
CA ALA A 126 4.51 -3.11 4.62
C ALA A 126 4.41 -2.52 3.20
N LEU A 127 3.28 -2.78 2.49
CA LEU A 127 3.02 -2.23 1.17
C LEU A 127 3.07 -0.69 1.17
N GLY A 128 2.38 -0.07 2.14
CA GLY A 128 2.32 1.37 2.30
C GLY A 128 3.67 1.99 2.68
N LYS A 129 4.39 1.39 3.63
CA LYS A 129 5.75 1.79 4.02
C LYS A 129 6.69 1.78 2.81
N CYS A 130 6.69 0.72 2.00
CA CYS A 130 7.59 0.62 0.85
C CYS A 130 7.30 1.67 -0.23
N VAL A 131 6.04 2.04 -0.47
CA VAL A 131 5.69 3.19 -1.31
C VAL A 131 6.26 4.50 -0.75
N ARG A 132 6.13 4.71 0.57
CA ARG A 132 6.62 5.91 1.26
C ARG A 132 8.15 5.96 1.39
N PHE A 133 8.82 4.81 1.33
CA PHE A 133 10.27 4.71 1.14
C PHE A 133 10.71 4.98 -0.30
N GLY A 134 9.78 5.31 -1.21
CA GLY A 134 10.10 5.66 -2.59
C GLY A 134 10.12 4.48 -3.57
N TYR A 135 9.92 3.24 -3.10
CA TYR A 135 9.77 2.07 -3.96
C TYR A 135 8.36 2.01 -4.55
N ARG A 136 8.06 2.90 -5.50
CA ARG A 136 6.70 3.05 -6.06
C ARG A 136 6.49 2.08 -7.22
N PRO A 137 5.65 1.05 -7.11
CA PRO A 137 5.59 -0.02 -8.11
C PRO A 137 5.09 0.44 -9.49
N TRP A 138 4.42 1.60 -9.58
CA TRP A 138 3.95 2.20 -10.83
C TRP A 138 4.97 3.13 -11.50
N ALA A 139 6.12 3.37 -10.86
CA ALA A 139 7.12 4.32 -11.34
C ALA A 139 8.37 3.61 -11.87
N ASP A 140 9.10 4.31 -12.73
CA ASP A 140 10.45 3.94 -13.13
C ASP A 140 11.48 4.60 -12.21
N GLY A 141 12.49 3.82 -11.85
CA GLY A 141 13.61 4.26 -11.04
C GLY A 141 14.76 4.83 -11.87
N PRO A 142 15.91 5.09 -11.22
CA PRO A 142 17.15 5.43 -11.91
C PRO A 142 17.46 4.42 -13.02
N GLY A 143 17.74 4.92 -14.22
CA GLY A 143 17.99 4.10 -15.41
C GLY A 143 16.74 3.59 -16.15
N GLY A 144 15.54 4.10 -15.81
CA GLY A 144 14.30 3.80 -16.53
C GLY A 144 13.75 2.38 -16.27
N GLN A 145 14.22 1.72 -15.22
CA GLN A 145 13.75 0.39 -14.84
C GLN A 145 12.59 0.51 -13.85
N SER A 146 11.53 -0.27 -14.07
CA SER A 146 10.40 -0.36 -13.14
C SER A 146 10.86 -0.61 -11.70
N LEU A 147 10.22 0.08 -10.75
CA LEU A 147 10.42 -0.10 -9.32
C LEU A 147 9.54 -1.19 -8.69
N ALA A 148 8.70 -1.87 -9.47
CA ALA A 148 7.88 -2.97 -8.97
C ALA A 148 8.73 -4.08 -8.29
N PRO A 149 9.89 -4.51 -8.85
CA PRO A 149 10.76 -5.48 -8.18
C PRO A 149 11.33 -4.97 -6.84
N GLN A 150 11.71 -3.69 -6.76
CA GLN A 150 12.21 -3.07 -5.53
C GLN A 150 11.10 -2.99 -4.47
N HIS A 151 9.87 -2.67 -4.88
CA HIS A 151 8.72 -2.64 -3.97
C HIS A 151 8.47 -4.04 -3.38
N ALA A 152 8.43 -5.08 -4.21
CA ALA A 152 8.26 -6.46 -3.76
C ALA A 152 9.38 -6.91 -2.80
N ALA A 153 10.66 -6.64 -3.13
CA ALA A 153 11.78 -6.93 -2.26
C ALA A 153 11.72 -6.17 -0.93
N CYS A 154 11.33 -4.89 -0.97
CA CYS A 154 11.10 -4.09 0.24
C CYS A 154 9.99 -4.69 1.10
N VAL A 155 8.90 -5.18 0.51
CA VAL A 155 7.78 -5.77 1.26
C VAL A 155 8.23 -7.01 2.03
N HIS A 156 9.03 -7.89 1.41
CA HIS A 156 9.63 -9.03 2.12
C HIS A 156 10.54 -8.55 3.26
N MET A 157 11.40 -7.57 2.99
CA MET A 157 12.33 -7.01 3.98
C MET A 157 11.61 -6.40 5.19
N VAL A 158 10.57 -5.59 4.97
CA VAL A 158 9.79 -4.95 6.04
C VAL A 158 9.06 -6.00 6.88
N ARG A 159 8.56 -7.08 6.26
CA ARG A 159 7.93 -8.21 6.95
C ARG A 159 8.93 -9.13 7.66
N GLY A 160 10.23 -9.01 7.36
CA GLY A 160 11.22 -10.01 7.75
C GLY A 160 10.90 -11.38 7.13
N ASP A 161 10.31 -11.41 5.94
CA ASP A 161 9.91 -12.62 5.23
C ASP A 161 11.12 -13.22 4.50
N TYR A 162 12.04 -13.78 5.30
CA TYR A 162 13.32 -14.31 4.80
C TYR A 162 13.14 -15.38 3.72
N GLY A 163 12.06 -16.17 3.79
CA GLY A 163 11.77 -17.24 2.86
C GLY A 163 11.15 -16.79 1.53
N GLY A 164 10.55 -15.60 1.50
CA GLY A 164 9.72 -15.15 0.38
C GLY A 164 8.39 -15.90 0.27
N ASP A 165 7.98 -16.64 1.31
CA ASP A 165 6.75 -17.45 1.35
C ASP A 165 5.58 -16.71 2.01
N GLY A 166 5.76 -15.44 2.33
CA GLY A 166 4.78 -14.62 3.02
C GLY A 166 4.77 -14.80 4.53
N GLN A 167 5.62 -15.66 5.11
CA GLN A 167 5.75 -15.82 6.56
C GLN A 167 6.54 -14.64 7.16
N PRO A 168 5.90 -13.74 7.93
CA PRO A 168 6.65 -12.71 8.61
C PRO A 168 7.44 -13.29 9.79
N TRP A 169 8.68 -12.84 9.95
CA TRP A 169 9.50 -13.12 11.14
C TRP A 169 9.80 -11.86 11.96
N THR A 170 9.19 -10.72 11.61
CA THR A 170 9.27 -9.46 12.35
C THR A 170 8.12 -9.29 13.36
N ARG A 171 8.17 -8.20 14.15
CA ARG A 171 7.04 -7.65 14.91
C ARG A 171 7.01 -6.13 14.78
N ASP A 172 5.90 -5.51 15.14
CA ASP A 172 5.79 -4.04 15.13
C ASP A 172 6.79 -3.39 16.10
N GLY A 173 7.25 -2.19 15.74
CA GLY A 173 8.16 -1.38 16.55
C GLY A 173 9.65 -1.69 16.39
N VAL A 174 10.03 -2.64 15.53
CA VAL A 174 11.46 -2.90 15.26
C VAL A 174 12.02 -1.90 14.25
N LEU A 175 13.12 -1.25 14.62
CA LEU A 175 13.85 -0.32 13.76
C LEU A 175 14.64 -1.07 12.68
N ILE A 176 14.61 -0.50 11.48
CA ILE A 176 15.38 -0.95 10.33
C ILE A 176 16.02 0.28 9.66
N ASP A 177 17.22 0.09 9.13
CA ASP A 177 17.89 1.05 8.22
C ASP A 177 17.92 0.38 6.84
N ILE A 178 17.43 1.06 5.82
CA ILE A 178 17.15 0.50 4.49
C ILE A 178 18.06 1.18 3.49
N PHE A 179 18.62 0.41 2.57
CA PHE A 179 19.44 0.95 1.50
C PHE A 179 19.42 0.05 0.27
N ASP A 180 19.73 0.63 -0.89
CA ASP A 180 19.76 -0.11 -2.13
C ASP A 180 20.87 0.37 -3.09
N PRO A 181 21.29 -0.48 -4.05
CA PRO A 181 22.32 -0.09 -5.02
C PRO A 181 21.91 1.02 -5.99
N LYS A 182 20.61 1.35 -6.10
CA LYS A 182 20.09 2.37 -7.02
C LYS A 182 20.01 3.76 -6.36
N GLY A 183 20.25 3.87 -5.06
CA GLY A 183 20.21 5.13 -4.32
C GLY A 183 18.80 5.68 -4.11
N ILE A 184 17.77 4.82 -4.12
CA ILE A 184 16.41 5.25 -3.74
C ILE A 184 16.37 5.48 -2.23
N GLN A 185 16.95 4.53 -1.48
CA GLN A 185 17.32 4.68 -0.08
C GLN A 185 18.84 4.56 0.07
N THR A 186 19.39 5.37 0.97
CA THR A 186 20.81 5.40 1.32
C THR A 186 20.96 5.00 2.78
N ALA A 187 22.00 4.22 3.08
CA ALA A 187 22.25 3.76 4.43
C ALA A 187 22.51 4.96 5.37
N ASP A 188 21.92 4.93 6.56
CA ASP A 188 22.20 5.94 7.57
C ASP A 188 23.60 5.71 8.17
N ASP A 189 24.47 6.73 8.13
CA ASP A 189 25.86 6.64 8.61
C ASP A 189 25.97 6.70 10.16
N GLY A 190 24.89 7.05 10.86
CA GLY A 190 24.87 7.29 12.31
C GLY A 190 24.14 6.25 13.14
N THR A 191 23.89 5.06 12.59
CA THR A 191 23.08 4.02 13.21
C THR A 191 23.92 2.91 13.84
N ASP A 192 23.56 2.46 15.04
CA ASP A 192 24.17 1.30 15.71
C ASP A 192 23.62 -0.05 15.19
N LEU A 193 22.85 -0.04 14.10
CA LEU A 193 22.24 -1.24 13.53
C LEU A 193 23.28 -2.05 12.75
N ALA A 194 23.22 -3.37 12.88
CA ALA A 194 24.07 -4.31 12.16
C ALA A 194 23.41 -4.73 10.84
N PHE A 195 24.22 -5.09 9.84
CA PHE A 195 23.70 -5.62 8.59
C PHE A 195 22.87 -6.88 8.84
N GLU A 196 21.63 -6.91 8.36
CA GLU A 196 20.70 -8.02 8.61
C GLU A 196 20.67 -8.99 7.43
N ALA A 197 20.30 -8.50 6.24
CA ALA A 197 20.07 -9.34 5.07
C ALA A 197 20.05 -8.51 3.78
N GLY A 198 20.19 -9.21 2.65
CA GLY A 198 19.85 -8.68 1.33
C GLY A 198 18.69 -9.42 0.69
N TRP A 199 17.92 -8.72 -0.12
CA TRP A 199 16.57 -9.09 -0.52
C TRP A 199 16.37 -9.00 -2.03
N THR A 200 15.56 -9.94 -2.53
CA THR A 200 15.04 -9.96 -3.90
C THR A 200 13.52 -10.09 -3.87
N THR A 201 12.90 -10.19 -5.04
CA THR A 201 11.48 -10.53 -5.17
C THR A 201 11.13 -11.95 -4.70
N GLN A 202 12.12 -12.75 -4.26
CA GLN A 202 11.96 -14.14 -3.81
C GLN A 202 12.32 -14.30 -2.32
N GLY A 203 12.41 -13.20 -1.56
CA GLY A 203 12.89 -13.21 -0.17
C GLY A 203 14.38 -12.91 -0.05
N ALA A 204 14.97 -13.32 1.08
CA ALA A 204 16.37 -13.04 1.39
C ALA A 204 17.31 -13.94 0.56
N VAL A 205 18.39 -13.36 0.04
CA VAL A 205 19.45 -14.13 -0.65
C VAL A 205 20.51 -14.67 0.32
N CYS A 206 20.64 -14.03 1.47
CA CYS A 206 21.46 -14.43 2.62
C CYS A 206 20.94 -13.69 3.88
N VAL A 207 21.25 -14.21 5.07
CA VAL A 207 20.84 -13.59 6.36
C VAL A 207 22.00 -13.57 7.34
N HIS A 208 22.50 -12.39 7.71
CA HIS A 208 23.60 -12.23 8.66
C HIS A 208 23.16 -12.51 10.10
N HIS A 209 22.06 -11.88 10.51
CA HIS A 209 21.39 -12.13 11.79
C HIS A 209 19.88 -11.99 11.60
N VAL A 210 19.10 -12.57 12.52
CA VAL A 210 17.65 -12.40 12.54
C VAL A 210 17.28 -11.14 13.30
N ARG A 211 16.25 -10.45 12.85
CA ARG A 211 15.78 -9.20 13.48
C ARG A 211 15.10 -9.40 14.83
N VAL A 212 14.33 -10.48 14.99
CA VAL A 212 13.57 -10.80 16.21
C VAL A 212 13.96 -12.21 16.64
N LYS A 213 14.90 -12.32 17.57
CA LYS A 213 15.50 -13.59 18.03
C LYS A 213 14.49 -14.53 18.68
N GLU A 214 13.39 -13.99 19.19
CA GLU A 214 12.29 -14.77 19.77
C GLU A 214 11.42 -15.45 18.70
N ASN A 215 11.44 -14.95 17.47
CA ASN A 215 10.60 -15.49 16.38
C ASN A 215 11.31 -16.62 15.63
N THR A 216 12.62 -16.56 15.43
CA THR A 216 13.37 -17.58 14.68
C THR A 216 14.88 -17.53 14.96
N THR A 217 15.62 -18.49 14.41
CA THR A 217 17.09 -18.55 14.45
C THR A 217 17.64 -18.80 13.05
N LEU A 218 18.93 -18.49 12.81
CA LEU A 218 19.57 -18.77 11.52
C LEU A 218 19.51 -20.26 11.16
N ALA A 219 19.73 -21.15 12.13
CA ALA A 219 19.61 -22.59 11.93
C ALA A 219 18.19 -23.01 11.50
N ALA A 220 17.16 -22.45 12.13
CA ALA A 220 15.77 -22.71 11.75
C ALA A 220 15.44 -22.17 10.35
N LEU A 221 16.02 -21.02 9.96
CA LEU A 221 15.89 -20.50 8.61
C LEU A 221 16.55 -21.43 7.58
N GLU A 222 17.75 -21.95 7.82
CA GLU A 222 18.42 -22.88 6.91
C GLU A 222 17.70 -24.24 6.80
N GLU A 223 17.10 -24.71 7.89
CA GLU A 223 16.29 -25.93 7.90
C GLU A 223 15.05 -25.76 7.01
N ARG A 224 14.29 -24.67 7.23
CA ARG A 224 13.03 -24.39 6.55
C ARG A 224 13.20 -23.93 5.10
N TYR A 225 14.23 -23.16 4.81
CA TYR A 225 14.44 -22.49 3.53
C TYR A 225 15.75 -22.98 2.87
N PRO A 226 15.68 -24.00 1.99
CA PRO A 226 16.87 -24.61 1.39
C PRO A 226 17.79 -23.62 0.66
N GLN A 227 17.25 -22.53 0.12
CA GLN A 227 18.01 -21.48 -0.56
C GLN A 227 18.96 -20.70 0.36
N LEU A 228 18.73 -20.74 1.69
CA LEU A 228 19.56 -20.06 2.69
C LEU A 228 20.66 -20.94 3.27
N ARG A 229 20.69 -22.25 2.99
CA ARG A 229 21.70 -23.17 3.55
C ARG A 229 23.12 -22.74 3.18
N GLY A 230 23.97 -22.57 4.20
CA GLY A 230 25.33 -22.08 4.03
C GLY A 230 25.43 -20.61 3.60
N ARG A 231 24.34 -19.85 3.72
CA ARG A 231 24.28 -18.41 3.41
C ARG A 231 23.80 -17.59 4.61
N THR A 232 23.93 -18.13 5.82
CA THR A 232 23.60 -17.41 7.05
C THR A 232 24.81 -17.11 7.92
N GLY A 233 24.70 -16.09 8.78
CA GLY A 233 25.76 -15.68 9.70
C GLY A 233 26.80 -14.77 9.02
N ALA A 234 28.04 -14.81 9.54
CA ALA A 234 29.11 -13.89 9.14
C ALA A 234 29.44 -13.88 7.63
N ILE A 235 29.13 -14.96 6.90
CA ILE A 235 29.31 -15.02 5.45
C ILE A 235 28.40 -14.03 4.71
N CYS A 236 27.22 -13.73 5.26
CA CYS A 236 26.29 -12.78 4.67
C CYS A 236 26.73 -11.36 4.99
N THR A 237 27.56 -10.79 4.13
CA THR A 237 27.87 -9.35 4.12
C THR A 237 27.01 -8.64 3.09
N ALA A 238 26.96 -7.30 3.12
CA ALA A 238 26.27 -6.53 2.09
C ALA A 238 26.83 -6.83 0.68
N ASP A 239 28.14 -7.00 0.54
CA ASP A 239 28.77 -7.33 -0.73
C ASP A 239 28.47 -8.75 -1.19
N PHE A 240 28.44 -9.71 -0.25
CA PHE A 240 28.01 -11.07 -0.56
C PHE A 240 26.56 -11.09 -1.05
N ALA A 241 25.67 -10.37 -0.36
CA ALA A 241 24.27 -10.27 -0.76
C ALA A 241 24.11 -9.62 -2.15
N ARG A 242 24.84 -8.54 -2.44
CA ARG A 242 24.88 -7.92 -3.78
C ARG A 242 25.38 -8.88 -4.85
N GLY A 243 26.43 -9.65 -4.55
CA GLY A 243 26.95 -10.70 -5.43
C GLY A 243 25.93 -11.80 -5.74
N LEU A 244 24.97 -12.02 -4.85
CA LEU A 244 23.83 -12.93 -5.04
C LEU A 244 22.60 -12.24 -5.66
N GLY A 245 22.69 -10.98 -6.07
CA GLY A 245 21.62 -10.25 -6.75
C GLY A 245 20.66 -9.49 -5.84
N ALA A 246 21.00 -9.23 -4.57
CA ALA A 246 20.18 -8.40 -3.69
C ALA A 246 19.95 -7.01 -4.29
N ILE A 247 18.68 -6.59 -4.36
CA ILE A 247 18.24 -5.28 -4.88
C ILE A 247 17.75 -4.33 -3.78
N VAL A 248 17.47 -4.85 -2.60
CA VAL A 248 17.20 -4.10 -1.36
C VAL A 248 18.04 -4.74 -0.26
N LEU A 249 18.60 -3.93 0.62
CA LEU A 249 19.37 -4.37 1.77
C LEU A 249 18.86 -3.66 3.02
N ASN A 250 19.05 -4.26 4.18
CA ASN A 250 18.74 -3.58 5.42
C ASN A 250 19.70 -3.93 6.56
N ARG A 251 19.71 -3.04 7.54
CA ARG A 251 20.26 -3.26 8.87
C ARG A 251 19.14 -3.34 9.90
N SER A 252 19.37 -4.02 11.01
CA SER A 252 18.50 -3.97 12.19
C SER A 252 19.30 -4.20 13.46
N ARG A 253 18.62 -4.22 14.62
CA ARG A 253 19.27 -4.46 15.90
C ARG A 253 19.61 -5.95 15.97
N ASP A 254 20.87 -6.27 16.22
CA ASP A 254 21.30 -7.63 16.56
C ASP A 254 20.79 -8.01 17.97
#